data_AF-A0AAU9TTY0-F1
#
_entry.id   AF-A0AAU9TTY0-F1
#
_cell.length_a   1.000
_cell.length_b   1.000
_cell.length_c   1.000
_cell.angle_alpha   90.00
_cell.angle_beta   90.00
_cell.angle_gamma   90.00
#
_symmetry.space_group_name_H-M   'P 1'
#
loop_
_entity.id
_entity.type
_entity.pdbx_description
1 polymer ?
#
loop_
_entity_poly.entity_id
_entity_poly.type
_entity_poly.pdbx_seq_one_letter_code
_entity_poly.pdbx_strand_id
1 'polypeptide(L)'
;MAGWDWSKGFRDCNPSISLRAPVATSAARARPFNESQEPCSCHKSGYMVGDLFVKWMKHFISSTSCNLESKVILILDGNSSHKKLEALELAKVNGVLLLSATALHPSDAAT
;
A
#
# COMPACT_ATOMS: atom_id res chain seq x y z
N MET A 1 13.95 6.83 10.15
CA MET A 1 12.47 6.74 10.02
C MET A 1 11.97 8.07 9.49
N ALA A 2 10.98 8.07 8.60
CA ALA A 2 10.41 9.30 8.06
C ALA A 2 9.57 10.03 9.13
N GLY A 3 10.01 11.22 9.56
CA GLY A 3 9.35 12.05 10.58
C GLY A 3 8.39 13.10 10.01
N TRP A 4 7.91 14.00 10.87
CA TRP A 4 7.01 15.10 10.49
C TRP A 4 7.62 16.02 9.42
N ASP A 5 8.90 16.36 9.55
CA ASP A 5 9.55 17.24 8.58
C ASP A 5 9.65 16.60 7.19
N TRP A 6 9.89 15.28 7.14
CA TRP A 6 9.84 14.52 5.90
C TRP A 6 8.44 14.51 5.30
N SER A 7 7.40 14.26 6.10
CA SER A 7 6.03 14.18 5.59
C SER A 7 5.52 15.55 5.12
N LYS A 8 5.90 16.62 5.82
CA LYS A 8 5.66 18.00 5.41
C LYS A 8 6.39 18.32 4.10
N GLY A 9 7.69 18.08 4.02
CA GLY A 9 8.48 18.31 2.81
C GLY A 9 7.99 17.47 1.62
N PHE A 10 7.58 16.23 1.84
CA PHE A 10 6.97 15.38 0.82
C PHE A 10 5.67 15.99 0.28
N ARG A 11 4.81 16.52 1.15
CA ARG A 11 3.57 17.19 0.73
C ARG A 11 3.86 18.51 0.00
N ASP A 12 4.83 19.28 0.46
CA ASP A 12 5.22 20.54 -0.17
C ASP A 12 5.78 20.30 -1.59
N CYS A 13 6.57 19.23 -1.76
CA CYS A 13 7.09 18.81 -3.08
C CYS A 13 6.05 18.15 -3.99
N ASN A 14 4.89 17.73 -3.45
CA ASN A 14 3.86 17.02 -4.19
C ASN A 14 2.47 17.62 -3.92
N PRO A 15 2.22 18.88 -4.33
CA PRO A 15 0.99 19.61 -3.98
C PRO A 15 -0.28 19.00 -4.59
N SER A 16 -0.15 18.18 -5.64
CA SER A 16 -1.26 17.45 -6.25
C SER A 16 -1.70 16.20 -5.46
N ILE A 17 -0.91 15.78 -4.46
CA ILE A 17 -1.28 14.65 -3.60
C ILE A 17 -2.26 15.14 -2.54
N SER A 18 -3.44 14.55 -2.51
CA SER A 18 -4.39 14.73 -1.42
C SER A 18 -4.37 13.51 -0.50
N LEU A 19 -4.39 13.77 0.81
CA LEU A 19 -4.80 12.73 1.75
C LEU A 19 -6.31 12.59 1.61
N ARG A 20 -6.79 11.38 1.31
CA ARG A 20 -8.23 11.12 1.36
C ARG A 20 -8.68 11.34 2.80
N ALA A 21 -9.54 12.34 3.01
CA ALA A 21 -10.21 12.50 4.28
C ALA A 21 -10.90 11.17 4.62
N PRO A 22 -10.87 10.71 5.88
CA PRO A 22 -11.65 9.56 6.28
C PRO A 22 -13.12 9.92 6.04
N VAL A 23 -13.68 9.41 4.94
CA VAL A 23 -15.13 9.44 4.76
C VAL A 23 -15.68 8.59 5.88
N ALA A 24 -16.72 9.06 6.60
CA ALA A 24 -17.40 8.25 7.60
C ALA A 24 -17.78 6.93 6.94
N THR A 25 -16.99 5.90 7.21
CA THR A 25 -17.10 4.62 6.55
C THR A 25 -18.40 4.03 7.08
N SER A 26 -19.47 4.03 6.28
CA SER A 26 -20.66 3.29 6.66
C SER A 26 -20.22 1.86 6.98
N ALA A 27 -20.86 1.19 7.93
CA ALA A 27 -20.48 -0.18 8.29
C ALA A 27 -20.29 -1.07 7.05
N ALA A 28 -21.06 -0.85 5.98
CA ALA A 28 -20.94 -1.50 4.69
C ALA A 28 -19.58 -1.32 3.96
N ARG A 29 -18.89 -0.18 4.11
CA ARG A 29 -17.56 0.07 3.51
C ARG A 29 -16.39 -0.30 4.44
N ALA A 30 -16.65 -0.47 5.74
CA ALA A 30 -15.67 -0.98 6.70
C ALA A 30 -15.68 -2.52 6.73
N ARG A 31 -16.82 -3.13 6.37
CA ARG A 31 -16.99 -4.59 6.22
C ARG A 31 -15.93 -5.25 5.36
N PRO A 32 -15.52 -4.76 4.17
CA PRO A 32 -14.47 -5.40 3.39
C PRO A 32 -13.15 -5.58 4.18
N PHE A 33 -12.81 -4.62 5.04
CA PHE A 33 -11.62 -4.68 5.89
C PHE A 33 -11.81 -5.50 7.18
N ASN A 34 -13.05 -5.86 7.53
CA ASN A 34 -13.41 -6.50 8.81
C ASN A 34 -14.19 -7.81 8.66
N GLU A 35 -14.61 -8.19 7.46
CA GLU A 35 -15.50 -9.30 7.18
C GLU A 35 -14.83 -10.26 6.20
N SER A 36 -14.81 -11.53 6.58
CA SER A 36 -14.28 -12.65 5.82
C SER A 36 -15.14 -12.94 4.58
N GLN A 37 -15.07 -12.07 3.57
CA GLN A 37 -15.64 -12.38 2.24
C GLN A 37 -14.76 -13.39 1.48
N GLU A 38 -13.55 -13.64 1.99
CA GLU A 38 -12.69 -14.81 1.77
C GLU A 38 -12.05 -15.09 3.15
N PRO A 39 -11.70 -16.33 3.53
CA PRO A 39 -11.03 -16.57 4.81
C PRO A 39 -9.83 -15.63 4.88
N CYS A 40 -9.84 -14.70 5.86
CA CYS A 40 -8.73 -13.81 6.14
C CYS A 40 -7.53 -14.74 6.28
N SER A 41 -6.73 -14.83 5.22
CA SER A 41 -5.74 -15.90 5.08
C SER A 41 -4.53 -15.48 5.89
N CYS A 42 -4.74 -15.18 7.16
CA CYS A 42 -3.71 -14.90 8.12
C CYS A 42 -2.79 -16.11 8.11
N HIS A 43 -1.53 -15.87 7.71
CA HIS A 43 -0.53 -16.90 7.86
C HIS A 43 -0.46 -17.27 9.34
N LYS A 44 -0.21 -18.56 9.67
CA LYS A 44 -0.21 -19.03 11.07
C LYS A 44 0.73 -18.23 11.98
N SER A 45 1.76 -17.60 11.41
CA SER A 45 2.71 -16.76 12.12
C SER A 45 2.22 -15.32 12.38
N GLY A 46 1.09 -14.90 11.82
CA GLY A 46 0.60 -13.52 11.86
C GLY A 46 1.33 -12.56 10.92
N TYR A 47 2.38 -13.02 10.21
CA TYR A 47 3.15 -12.20 9.27
C TYR A 47 2.58 -12.25 7.85
N MET A 48 2.81 -11.17 7.10
CA MET A 48 2.50 -11.11 5.68
C MET A 48 3.41 -12.06 4.88
N VAL A 49 2.82 -12.85 3.99
CA VAL A 49 3.53 -13.70 3.02
C VAL A 49 3.16 -13.24 1.62
N GLY A 50 4.03 -13.44 0.63
CA GLY A 50 3.81 -12.85 -0.68
C GLY A 50 2.52 -13.26 -1.39
N ASP A 51 2.10 -14.52 -1.31
CA ASP A 51 0.85 -14.94 -1.96
C ASP A 51 -0.38 -14.38 -1.25
N LEU A 52 -0.27 -14.16 0.07
CA LEU A 52 -1.27 -13.45 0.85
C LEU A 52 -1.32 -11.97 0.47
N PHE A 53 -0.16 -11.36 0.26
CA PHE A 53 -0.06 -9.95 -0.16
C PHE A 53 -0.73 -9.71 -1.52
N VAL A 54 -0.59 -10.64 -2.48
CA VAL A 54 -1.30 -10.56 -3.77
C VAL A 54 -2.82 -10.55 -3.57
N LYS A 55 -3.36 -11.46 -2.74
CA LYS A 55 -4.80 -11.49 -2.42
C LYS A 55 -5.25 -10.19 -1.76
N TRP A 56 -4.46 -9.72 -0.79
CA TRP A 56 -4.70 -8.45 -0.12
C TRP A 56 -4.67 -7.26 -1.09
N MET A 57 -3.75 -7.23 -2.07
CA MET A 57 -3.65 -6.18 -3.08
C MET A 57 -4.93 -6.10 -3.93
N LYS A 58 -5.48 -7.24 -4.36
CA LYS A 58 -6.75 -7.29 -5.10
C LYS A 58 -7.89 -6.68 -4.29
N HIS A 59 -7.94 -6.99 -3.00
CA HIS A 59 -8.91 -6.40 -2.07
C HIS A 59 -8.69 -4.88 -1.89
N PHE A 60 -7.45 -4.46 -1.69
CA PHE A 60 -7.09 -3.05 -1.53
C PHE A 60 -7.51 -2.22 -2.75
N ILE A 61 -7.27 -2.73 -3.96
CA ILE A 61 -7.69 -2.07 -5.22
C ILE A 61 -9.22 -1.92 -5.24
N SER A 62 -9.97 -2.99 -4.94
CA SER A 62 -11.44 -2.95 -4.87
C SER A 62 -11.94 -1.91 -3.87
N SER A 63 -11.39 -1.92 -2.66
CA SER A 63 -11.83 -1.05 -1.56
C SER A 63 -11.45 0.42 -1.76
N THR A 64 -10.35 0.69 -2.47
CA THR A 64 -9.90 2.05 -2.76
C THR A 64 -10.46 2.61 -4.06
N SER A 65 -10.97 1.74 -4.95
CA SER A 65 -11.42 2.08 -6.30
C SER A 65 -10.39 2.89 -7.09
N CYS A 66 -9.10 2.63 -6.84
CA CYS A 66 -8.00 3.30 -7.53
C CYS A 66 -7.93 2.87 -9.01
N ASN A 67 -7.42 3.78 -9.84
CA ASN A 67 -7.18 3.54 -11.26
C ASN A 67 -6.11 4.51 -11.77
N LEU A 68 -5.83 4.48 -13.08
CA LEU A 68 -4.79 5.33 -13.67
C LEU A 68 -5.09 6.84 -13.61
N GLU A 69 -6.36 7.23 -13.57
CA GLU A 69 -6.81 8.62 -13.41
C GLU A 69 -6.86 9.05 -11.93
N SER A 70 -7.19 8.11 -11.04
CA SER A 70 -7.30 8.31 -9.59
C SER A 70 -6.34 7.39 -8.85
N LYS A 71 -5.06 7.77 -8.88
CA LYS A 71 -3.97 6.98 -8.31
C LYS A 71 -3.95 7.03 -6.78
N VAL A 72 -3.45 5.97 -6.16
CA VAL A 72 -3.30 5.86 -4.71
C VAL A 72 -1.87 5.49 -4.35
N ILE A 73 -1.29 6.16 -3.36
CA ILE A 73 0.02 5.79 -2.82
C ILE A 73 -0.16 4.80 -1.67
N LEU A 74 0.51 3.66 -1.76
CA LEU A 74 0.60 2.66 -0.69
C LEU A 74 2.04 2.64 -0.16
N ILE A 75 2.19 2.96 1.13
CA ILE A 75 3.48 3.00 1.82
C ILE A 75 3.73 1.64 2.47
N LEU A 76 4.93 1.08 2.24
CA LEU A 76 5.33 -0.26 2.69
C LEU A 76 6.69 -0.21 3.41
N ASP A 77 6.90 -1.18 4.29
CA ASP A 77 8.11 -1.36 5.11
C ASP A 77 9.32 -1.94 4.35
N GLY A 78 9.14 -2.36 3.10
CA GLY A 78 10.20 -2.94 2.27
C GLY A 78 10.56 -4.39 2.53
N ASN A 79 9.73 -5.10 3.30
CA ASN A 79 9.84 -6.56 3.43
C ASN A 79 9.73 -7.26 2.07
N SER A 80 10.46 -8.36 1.88
CA SER A 80 10.45 -9.15 0.65
C SER A 80 9.09 -9.76 0.34
N SER A 81 8.24 -9.99 1.35
CA SER A 81 6.86 -10.46 1.16
C SER A 81 6.02 -9.50 0.31
N HIS A 82 6.35 -8.20 0.28
CA HIS A 82 5.64 -7.20 -0.51
C HIS A 82 6.14 -7.08 -1.96
N LYS A 83 7.15 -7.87 -2.37
CA LYS A 83 7.86 -7.74 -3.66
C LYS A 83 7.49 -8.81 -4.69
N LYS A 84 6.31 -9.43 -4.59
CA LYS A 84 5.82 -10.41 -5.58
C LYS A 84 5.52 -9.71 -6.91
N LEU A 85 6.03 -10.26 -8.01
CA LEU A 85 5.84 -9.71 -9.36
C LEU A 85 4.36 -9.48 -9.69
N GLU A 86 3.49 -10.45 -9.42
CA GLU A 86 2.04 -10.33 -9.65
C GLU A 86 1.45 -9.12 -8.91
N ALA A 87 1.87 -8.86 -7.66
CA ALA A 87 1.38 -7.71 -6.89
C ALA A 87 1.87 -6.38 -7.47
N LEU A 88 3.11 -6.33 -7.98
CA LEU A 88 3.66 -5.14 -8.64
C LEU A 88 2.93 -4.85 -9.96
N GLU A 89 2.61 -5.88 -10.74
CA GLU A 89 1.85 -5.77 -11.97
C GLU A 89 0.43 -5.26 -11.70
N LEU A 90 -0.26 -5.85 -10.71
CA LEU A 90 -1.57 -5.40 -10.25
C LEU A 90 -1.55 -3.94 -9.80
N ALA A 91 -0.53 -3.54 -9.04
CA ALA A 91 -0.38 -2.17 -8.59
C ALA A 91 -0.22 -1.21 -9.78
N LYS A 92 0.65 -1.55 -10.74
CA LYS A 92 0.91 -0.72 -11.92
C LYS A 92 -0.35 -0.50 -12.76
N VAL A 93 -1.10 -1.55 -13.07
CA VAL A 93 -2.28 -1.45 -13.95
C VAL A 93 -3.48 -0.78 -13.29
N ASN A 94 -3.54 -0.77 -11.95
CA ASN A 94 -4.64 -0.14 -11.19
C ASN A 94 -4.25 1.22 -10.57
N GLY A 95 -3.11 1.80 -10.95
CA GLY A 95 -2.70 3.12 -10.45
C GLY A 95 -2.32 3.15 -8.96
N VAL A 96 -1.87 2.02 -8.40
CA VAL A 96 -1.29 1.97 -7.06
C VAL A 96 0.20 2.26 -7.15
N LEU A 97 0.62 3.39 -6.57
CA LEU A 97 2.01 3.79 -6.45
C LEU A 97 2.59 3.22 -5.16
N LEU A 98 3.52 2.27 -5.28
CA LEU A 98 4.16 1.64 -4.13
C LEU A 98 5.37 2.46 -3.69
N LEU A 99 5.32 2.99 -2.47
CA LEU A 99 6.45 3.65 -1.84
C LEU A 99 6.99 2.74 -0.73
N SER A 100 8.15 2.14 -0.97
CA SER A 100 8.78 1.27 0.01
C SER A 100 9.94 1.98 0.70
N ALA A 101 9.88 2.09 2.02
CA ALA A 101 10.97 2.58 2.84
C ALA A 101 12.02 1.48 3.04
N THR A 102 12.67 1.05 1.95
CA THR A 102 13.80 0.14 2.06
C THR A 102 14.98 0.95 2.63
N ALA A 103 15.61 0.48 3.71
CA ALA A 103 16.91 1.02 4.09
C ALA A 103 17.85 0.78 2.91
N LEU A 104 18.38 1.85 2.30
CA LEU A 104 19.49 1.73 1.38
C LEU A 104 20.57 0.93 2.09
N HIS A 105 21.04 -0.14 1.45
CA HIS A 105 22.24 -0.80 1.95
C HIS A 105 23.36 0.25 1.90
N PRO A 106 24.22 0.38 2.93
CA PRO A 106 25.24 1.44 2.98
C PRO A 106 26.17 1.50 1.75
N SER A 107 26.23 0.44 0.95
CA SER A 107 26.97 0.39 -0.32
C SER A 107 26.39 1.26 -1.44
N ASP A 108 25.10 1.58 -1.40
CA ASP A 108 24.40 2.18 -2.54
C ASP A 108 24.27 3.72 -2.41
N ALA A 109 24.77 4.29 -1.30
CA ALA A 109 24.79 5.73 -1.03
C ALA A 109 26.09 6.42 -1.46
N ALA A 110 27.03 5.66 -2.04
CA ALA A 110 28.32 6.16 -2.51
C ALA A 110 28.50 5.84 -4.01
N THR A 111 27.81 6.56 -4.88
CA THR A 111 28.21 6.74 -6.29
C THR A 111 27.74 8.11 -6.75
#